data_AF-A0A538P5L8-F1
#
_entry.id   AF-A0A538P5L8-F1
#
_cell.length_a   1.000
_cell.length_b   1.000
_cell.length_c   1.000
_cell.angle_alpha   90.00
_cell.angle_beta   90.00
_cell.angle_gamma   90.00
#
_symmetry.space_group_name_H-M   'P 1'
#
loop_
_entity.id
_entity.type
_entity.pdbx_description
1 polymer ?
#
loop_
_entity_poly.entity_id
_entity_poly.type
_entity_poly.pdbx_seq_one_letter_code
_entity_poly.pdbx_strand_id
1 'polypeptide(L)'
;MRVYDQALKAAYQAFESMIALGVAKEDARYVLPNAIKTKLVMTVTAKSLMHIVWQRTALQAQWEIKEVVNVMLNLAREATPELWTKIIER
;
A
#
# COMPACT_ATOMS: atom_id res chain seq x y z
N MET A 1 6.43 13.58 13.52
CA MET A 1 6.01 12.59 14.54
C MET A 1 7.26 11.92 15.12
N ARG A 2 8.00 12.61 16.01
CA ARG A 2 9.40 12.27 16.34
C ARG A 2 9.60 10.84 16.86
N VAL A 3 8.69 10.33 17.68
CA VAL A 3 8.77 8.98 18.26
C VAL A 3 8.66 7.88 17.20
N TYR A 4 7.79 8.08 16.21
CA TYR A 4 7.62 7.14 15.12
C TYR A 4 8.87 7.03 14.24
N ASP A 5 9.44 8.17 13.87
CA ASP A 5 10.65 8.21 13.06
C ASP A 5 11.83 7.53 13.78
N GLN A 6 11.91 7.73 15.11
CA GLN A 6 12.90 7.06 15.95
C GLN A 6 12.69 5.54 16.00
N ALA A 7 11.45 5.07 16.19
CA ALA A 7 11.13 3.65 16.23
C ALA A 7 11.44 2.96 14.90
N LEU A 8 11.08 3.59 13.77
CA LEU A 8 11.42 3.09 12.43
C LEU A 8 12.92 3.00 12.23
N LYS A 9 13.66 4.04 12.62
CA LYS A 9 15.12 4.06 12.48
C LYS A 9 15.77 2.96 13.33
N ALA A 10 15.29 2.73 14.54
CA ALA A 10 15.79 1.67 15.42
C ALA A 10 15.51 0.28 14.84
N ALA A 11 14.30 0.02 14.33
CA ALA A 11 13.97 -1.24 13.68
C ALA A 11 14.83 -1.49 12.44
N TYR A 12 15.06 -0.46 11.63
CA TYR A 12 15.92 -0.56 10.45
C TYR A 12 17.39 -0.81 10.82
N GLN A 13 17.90 -0.16 11.87
CA GLN A 13 19.26 -0.40 12.37
C GLN A 13 19.44 -1.84 12.90
N ALA A 14 18.43 -2.37 13.59
CA ALA A 14 18.44 -3.76 14.02
C ALA A 14 18.50 -4.72 12.82
N PHE A 15 17.71 -4.46 11.77
CA PHE A 15 17.74 -5.22 10.52
C PHE A 15 19.13 -5.26 9.87
N GLU A 16 19.78 -4.10 9.70
CA GLU A 16 21.16 -4.02 9.15
C GLU A 16 22.17 -4.74 10.04
N SER A 17 22.02 -4.65 11.36
CA SER A 17 22.92 -5.32 12.30
C SER A 17 22.80 -6.85 12.23
N MET A 18 21.58 -7.37 12.08
CA MET A 18 21.37 -8.81 11.88
C MET A 18 22.03 -9.31 10.59
N ILE A 19 21.92 -8.55 9.50
CA ILE A 19 22.60 -8.87 8.24
C ILE A 19 24.12 -8.87 8.42
N ALA A 20 24.67 -7.87 9.12
CA ALA A 20 26.10 -7.80 9.40
C ALA A 20 26.63 -8.98 10.24
N LEU A 21 25.77 -9.58 11.07
CA LEU A 21 26.06 -10.79 11.85
C LEU A 21 25.91 -12.09 11.04
N GLY A 22 25.57 -12.01 9.75
CA GLY A 22 25.43 -13.16 8.86
C GLY A 22 24.04 -13.79 8.84
N VAL A 23 23.02 -13.16 9.44
CA VAL A 23 21.64 -13.62 9.34
C VAL A 23 21.12 -13.39 7.92
N ALA A 24 20.42 -14.38 7.37
CA ALA A 24 19.82 -14.29 6.05
C ALA A 24 18.77 -13.15 6.00
N LYS A 25 18.64 -12.48 4.86
CA LYS A 25 17.77 -11.28 4.73
C LYS A 25 16.30 -11.61 4.98
N GLU A 26 15.89 -12.82 4.63
CA GLU A 26 14.55 -13.35 4.81
C GLU A 26 14.14 -13.46 6.27
N ASP A 27 15.09 -13.74 7.16
CA ASP A 27 14.89 -13.83 8.61
C ASP A 27 15.12 -12.48 9.29
N ALA A 28 16.12 -11.72 8.84
CA ALA A 28 16.39 -10.38 9.38
C ALA A 28 15.17 -9.46 9.27
N ARG A 29 14.40 -9.55 8.18
CA ARG A 29 13.22 -8.68 7.97
C ARG A 29 12.08 -8.89 8.96
N TYR A 30 12.09 -9.93 9.81
CA TYR A 30 11.06 -10.10 10.85
C TYR A 30 11.02 -8.96 11.86
N VAL A 31 12.12 -8.20 12.01
CA VAL A 31 12.17 -7.01 12.88
C VAL A 31 11.53 -5.77 12.23
N LEU A 32 11.33 -5.78 10.91
CA LEU A 32 10.79 -4.64 10.18
C LEU A 32 9.28 -4.51 10.42
N PRO A 33 8.77 -3.31 10.74
CA PRO A 33 7.35 -3.11 10.97
C PRO A 33 6.56 -3.05 9.66
N ASN A 34 5.23 -3.20 9.74
CA ASN A 34 4.30 -3.08 8.60
C ASN A 34 4.35 -1.72 7.88
N ALA A 35 4.90 -0.69 8.52
CA ALA A 35 5.04 0.65 7.94
C ALA A 35 6.18 0.77 6.91
N ILE A 36 6.97 -0.28 6.69
CA ILE A 36 8.01 -0.27 5.66
C ILE A 36 7.38 -0.23 4.27
N LYS A 37 7.89 0.67 3.43
CA LYS A 37 7.44 0.84 2.06
C LYS A 37 7.78 -0.39 1.22
N THR A 38 6.79 -0.89 0.51
CA THR A 38 6.96 -1.94 -0.50
C THR A 38 6.47 -1.43 -1.85
N LYS A 39 7.00 -2.00 -2.93
CA LYS A 39 6.54 -1.73 -4.29
C LYS A 39 5.76 -2.93 -4.78
N LEU A 40 4.56 -2.69 -5.28
CA LEU A 40 3.68 -3.72 -5.81
C LEU A 40 3.38 -3.40 -7.28
N VAL A 41 3.57 -4.39 -8.15
CA VAL A 41 3.11 -4.35 -9.54
C VAL A 41 1.95 -5.30 -9.66
N MET A 42 0.82 -4.83 -10.20
CA MET A 42 -0.38 -5.65 -10.38
C MET A 42 -1.04 -5.37 -11.72
N THR A 43 -1.61 -6.43 -12.29
CA THR A 43 -2.50 -6.36 -13.45
C THR A 43 -3.89 -6.75 -13.00
N VAL A 44 -4.86 -5.89 -13.22
CA VAL A 44 -6.27 -6.13 -12.85
C VAL A 44 -7.16 -5.84 -14.04
N THR A 45 -8.23 -6.62 -14.18
CA THR A 45 -9.29 -6.31 -15.15
C THR A 45 -10.10 -5.11 -14.69
N ALA A 46 -10.82 -4.45 -15.60
CA ALA A 46 -11.70 -3.34 -15.26
C ALA A 46 -12.73 -3.76 -14.18
N LYS A 47 -13.39 -4.91 -14.35
CA LYS A 47 -14.36 -5.44 -13.37
C LYS A 47 -13.74 -5.65 -11.98
N SER A 48 -12.53 -6.21 -11.91
CA SER A 48 -11.82 -6.39 -10.65
C SER A 48 -11.46 -5.06 -10.00
N LEU A 49 -11.03 -4.08 -10.81
CA LEU A 49 -10.74 -2.74 -10.33
C LEU A 49 -12.00 -2.04 -9.78
N MET A 50 -13.16 -2.20 -10.42
CA MET A 50 -14.43 -1.70 -9.89
C MET A 50 -14.74 -2.29 -8.49
N HIS A 51 -14.51 -3.59 -8.32
CA HIS A 51 -14.69 -4.26 -7.02
C HIS A 51 -13.70 -3.75 -5.96
N ILE A 52 -12.43 -3.55 -6.32
CA ILE A 52 -11.42 -2.96 -5.43
C ILE A 52 -11.84 -1.55 -5.00
N VAL A 53 -12.24 -0.71 -5.93
CA VAL A 53 -12.74 0.65 -5.63
C VAL A 53 -13.91 0.58 -4.67
N TRP A 54 -14.89 -0.30 -4.91
CA TRP A 54 -16.05 -0.46 -4.04
C TRP A 54 -15.65 -0.80 -2.59
N GLN A 55 -14.78 -1.79 -2.40
CA GLN A 55 -14.39 -2.26 -1.08
C GLN A 55 -13.44 -1.29 -0.36
N ARG A 56 -12.49 -0.70 -1.09
CA ARG A 56 -11.38 0.04 -0.51
C ARG A 56 -11.62 1.53 -0.37
N THR A 57 -12.69 2.06 -0.97
CA THR A 57 -13.15 3.44 -0.73
C THR A 57 -14.33 3.51 0.26
N ALA A 58 -14.73 2.39 0.87
CA ALA A 58 -15.79 2.36 1.87
C ALA A 58 -15.42 3.13 3.15
N LEU A 59 -16.40 3.70 3.87
CA LEU A 59 -16.15 4.56 5.03
C LEU A 59 -15.29 3.88 6.11
N GLN A 60 -15.48 2.59 6.34
CA GLN A 60 -14.71 1.78 7.27
C GLN A 60 -13.31 1.37 6.80
N ALA A 61 -12.95 1.59 5.54
CA ALA A 61 -11.62 1.22 5.04
C ALA A 61 -10.53 2.15 5.62
N GLN A 62 -9.34 1.60 5.83
CA GLN A 62 -8.17 2.35 6.29
C GLN A 62 -7.85 3.49 5.32
N TRP A 63 -7.46 4.66 5.83
CA TRP A 63 -7.30 5.85 5.01
C TRP A 63 -6.14 5.72 4.00
N GLU A 64 -5.05 5.03 4.34
CA GLU A 64 -3.91 4.82 3.44
C GLU A 64 -4.34 4.05 2.16
N ILE A 65 -5.15 3.00 2.30
CA ILE A 65 -5.62 2.24 1.12
C ILE A 65 -6.64 3.03 0.31
N LYS A 66 -7.44 3.89 0.95
CA LYS A 66 -8.36 4.80 0.25
C LYS A 66 -7.60 5.74 -0.67
N GLU A 67 -6.52 6.35 -0.18
CA GLU A 67 -5.68 7.26 -0.97
C GLU A 67 -5.09 6.55 -2.20
N VAL A 68 -4.50 5.37 -2.01
CA VAL A 68 -3.95 4.57 -3.11
C VAL A 68 -5.02 4.25 -4.15
N VAL A 69 -6.20 3.79 -3.72
CA VAL A 69 -7.26 3.38 -4.65
C VAL A 69 -7.94 4.57 -5.33
N ASN A 70 -8.02 5.73 -4.69
CA ASN A 70 -8.49 6.96 -5.33
C ASN A 70 -7.56 7.41 -6.46
N VAL A 71 -6.23 7.30 -6.28
CA VAL A 71 -5.26 7.55 -7.35
C VAL A 71 -5.46 6.57 -8.51
N MET A 72 -5.63 5.27 -8.21
CA MET A 72 -5.90 4.25 -9.24
C MET A 72 -7.19 4.55 -10.01
N LEU A 73 -8.26 4.97 -9.33
CA LEU A 73 -9.54 5.33 -9.94
C LEU A 73 -9.40 6.55 -10.87
N ASN A 74 -8.63 7.56 -10.47
CA ASN A 74 -8.39 8.74 -11.31
C ASN A 74 -7.64 8.37 -12.59
N LEU A 75 -6.57 7.58 -12.48
CA LEU A 75 -5.84 7.08 -13.65
C LEU A 75 -6.72 6.23 -14.56
N ALA A 76 -7.61 5.40 -13.99
CA ALA A 76 -8.54 4.60 -14.78
C ALA A 76 -9.60 5.46 -15.48
N ARG A 77 -10.09 6.52 -14.84
CA ARG A 77 -11.01 7.52 -15.43
C ARG A 77 -10.37 8.27 -16.58
N GLU A 78 -9.09 8.64 -16.45
CA GLU A 78 -8.33 9.27 -17.53
C GLU A 78 -8.13 8.32 -18.72
N ALA A 79 -7.85 7.05 -18.44
CA ALA A 79 -7.59 6.06 -19.49
C ALA A 79 -8.85 5.59 -20.24
N THR A 80 -10.00 5.48 -19.57
CA THR A 80 -11.23 4.94 -20.19
C THR A 80 -12.51 5.54 -19.58
N PRO A 81 -12.78 6.85 -19.78
CA PRO A 81 -13.83 7.59 -19.07
C PRO A 81 -15.22 6.94 -19.13
N GLU A 82 -15.59 6.32 -20.24
CA GLU A 82 -16.89 5.71 -20.51
C GLU A 82 -17.24 4.57 -19.54
N LEU A 83 -16.23 3.87 -18.99
CA LEU A 83 -16.43 2.76 -18.06
C LEU A 83 -16.65 3.20 -16.61
N TRP A 84 -16.27 4.43 -16.25
CA TRP A 84 -16.19 4.88 -14.85
C TRP A 84 -17.26 5.90 -14.44
N THR A 85 -18.23 6.15 -15.32
CA THR A 85 -19.34 7.11 -15.13
C THR A 85 -20.29 6.73 -14.00
N LYS A 86 -20.59 5.43 -13.80
CA LYS A 86 -21.61 4.94 -12.85
C LYS A 86 -21.10 4.53 -11.46
N ILE A 87 -19.79 4.56 -11.21
CA ILE A 87 -19.23 4.12 -9.92
C ILE A 87 -19.41 5.18 -8.81
N ILE A 88 -20.01 6.33 -9.16
CA ILE A 88 -20.13 7.51 -8.30
C ILE A 88 -21.45 7.52 -7.51
N GLU A 89 -22.42 6.66 -7.82
CA GLU A 89 -23.67 6.58 -7.06
C GLU A 89 -23.45 5.84 -5.73
N ARG A 90 -23.07 6.60 -4.71
CA ARG A 90 -23.23 6.28 -3.29
C ARG A 90 -24.12 7.29 -2.63
#